data_AF-A0A4P7NN21-F1
#
_entry.id   AF-A0A4P7NN21-F1
#
_cell.length_a   1.000
_cell.length_b   1.000
_cell.length_c   1.000
_cell.angle_alpha   90.00
_cell.angle_beta   90.00
_cell.angle_gamma   90.00
#
_symmetry.space_group_name_H-M   'P 1'
#
loop_
_entity.id
_entity.type
_entity.pdbx_description
1 polymer ?
#
loop_
_entity_poly.entity_id
_entity_poly.type
_entity_poly.pdbx_seq_one_letter_code
_entity_poly.pdbx_strand_id
1 'polypeptide(L)'
;MQTLNDLRSGACKGLSKVKLTCLLDDFPLEILSLGPDLIHLDLFTTFPSALASCSSLSMVAFRNNGMAFIPENSLPPKLRWLILTNNRISALPKSIGSCAQLEKCMLSGNTLSELPDEMARCQKLTLLRLSANKIEQLPDWLFKLPNLAFLSFAGNPCTASERTTGRARRNSESLPQIRWADLTTHDVLGEGASGIISKATWRRDGSEEDVAVKLFRGVLTSDGTPIDEMRACMSAGAHANLVDVLGRIHGHPDDGRRPRTGKFQGGLVMQLIPPTYRTLGKPPSLDSCTRDCYDASDPILSAKTAVKILAGVAAAARHLHSNGIYHGDLYAHNIMVDDEGRALLGDMGAATIYGDDGRFSLLEGLEVLAFAHLVEDVRGLVRDSGSDSAEEVLERLKELHRRCSVSLVADRPSFENLVETLQGLLVLCKDE
;
A
#
# COMPACT_ATOMS: atom_id res chain seq x y z
N MET A 1 -11.88 19.78 -17.83
CA MET A 1 -13.04 18.87 -17.93
C MET A 1 -13.56 19.08 -19.35
N GLN A 2 -13.46 18.04 -20.19
CA GLN A 2 -13.75 18.10 -21.63
C GLN A 2 -15.12 17.49 -21.92
N THR A 3 -15.78 17.91 -22.99
CA THR A 3 -17.02 17.29 -23.48
C THR A 3 -16.72 16.25 -24.56
N LEU A 4 -17.70 15.38 -24.85
CA LEU A 4 -17.61 14.47 -26.00
C LEU A 4 -17.47 15.23 -27.33
N ASN A 5 -18.02 16.44 -27.42
CA ASN A 5 -17.86 17.31 -28.59
C ASN A 5 -16.43 17.86 -28.73
N ASP A 6 -15.75 18.15 -27.61
CA ASP A 6 -14.33 18.54 -27.63
C ASP A 6 -13.43 17.39 -28.10
N LEU A 7 -13.83 16.15 -27.79
CA LEU A 7 -13.15 14.95 -28.27
C LEU A 7 -13.32 14.77 -29.78
N ARG A 8 -14.58 14.83 -30.24
CA ARG A 8 -14.98 14.63 -31.65
C ARG A 8 -14.48 15.72 -32.58
N SER A 9 -14.39 16.95 -32.09
CA SER A 9 -13.83 18.09 -32.84
C SER A 9 -12.31 18.06 -32.95
N GLY A 10 -11.64 17.14 -32.25
CA GLY A 10 -10.17 17.08 -32.18
C GLY A 10 -9.55 18.14 -31.27
N ALA A 11 -10.36 18.91 -30.52
CA ALA A 11 -9.88 19.92 -29.57
C ALA A 11 -9.06 19.31 -28.41
N CYS A 12 -9.20 18.00 -28.19
CA CYS A 12 -8.43 17.27 -27.19
C CYS A 12 -7.06 16.75 -27.67
N LYS A 13 -6.70 16.96 -28.94
CA LYS A 13 -5.48 16.39 -29.54
C LYS A 13 -4.21 16.94 -28.87
N GLY A 14 -3.34 16.04 -28.41
CA GLY A 14 -2.11 16.39 -27.70
C GLY A 14 -2.25 16.47 -26.17
N LEU A 15 -3.45 16.26 -25.63
CA LEU A 15 -3.64 16.12 -24.18
C LEU A 15 -3.17 14.74 -23.71
N SER A 16 -2.34 14.70 -22.66
CA SER A 16 -1.94 13.45 -21.98
C SER A 16 -2.97 12.95 -20.96
N LYS A 17 -3.95 13.78 -20.62
CA LYS A 17 -5.06 13.45 -19.71
C LYS A 17 -6.34 14.10 -20.21
N VAL A 18 -7.37 13.28 -20.42
CA VAL A 18 -8.74 13.73 -20.69
C VAL A 18 -9.64 13.25 -19.59
N LYS A 19 -10.52 14.15 -19.11
CA LYS A 19 -11.60 13.84 -18.17
C LYS A 19 -12.89 14.35 -18.78
N LEU A 20 -13.73 13.42 -19.24
CA LEU A 20 -15.01 13.75 -19.86
C LEU A 20 -16.04 14.18 -18.80
N THR A 21 -16.84 15.20 -19.10
CA THR A 21 -17.89 15.75 -18.22
C THR A 21 -19.23 15.04 -18.34
N CYS A 22 -19.36 14.16 -19.32
CA CYS A 22 -20.60 13.47 -19.64
C CYS A 22 -20.50 11.98 -19.31
N LEU A 23 -21.65 11.42 -18.98
CA LEU A 23 -21.85 9.99 -18.91
C LEU A 23 -21.73 9.40 -20.34
N LEU A 24 -20.98 8.31 -20.50
CA LEU A 24 -20.83 7.64 -21.79
C LEU A 24 -21.74 6.42 -21.86
N ASP A 25 -22.55 6.35 -22.92
CA ASP A 25 -23.35 5.16 -23.23
C ASP A 25 -22.55 4.16 -24.09
N ASP A 26 -21.49 4.62 -24.78
CA ASP A 26 -20.61 3.80 -25.62
C ASP A 26 -19.19 4.40 -25.69
N PHE A 27 -18.18 3.57 -25.97
CA PHE A 27 -16.77 3.96 -25.88
C PHE A 27 -16.37 4.89 -27.03
N PRO A 28 -15.91 6.13 -26.74
CA PRO A 28 -15.56 7.08 -27.78
C PRO A 28 -14.21 6.71 -28.40
N LEU A 29 -14.24 6.09 -29.59
CA LEU A 29 -13.05 5.69 -30.35
C LEU A 29 -12.13 6.86 -30.69
N GLU A 30 -12.64 8.09 -30.68
CA GLU A 30 -11.87 9.31 -30.91
C GLU A 30 -10.77 9.49 -29.86
N ILE A 31 -10.94 8.91 -28.65
CA ILE A 31 -9.94 9.00 -27.59
C ILE A 31 -8.64 8.26 -27.92
N LEU A 32 -8.70 7.29 -28.84
CA LEU A 32 -7.55 6.53 -29.29
C LEU A 32 -6.54 7.40 -30.07
N SER A 33 -6.96 8.59 -30.52
CA SER A 33 -6.11 9.54 -31.24
C SER A 33 -5.31 10.49 -30.35
N LEU A 34 -5.51 10.46 -29.02
CA LEU A 34 -5.03 11.50 -28.13
C LEU A 34 -3.60 11.33 -27.62
N GLY A 35 -3.10 10.09 -27.56
CA GLY A 35 -1.75 9.83 -27.06
C GLY A 35 -1.54 8.41 -26.54
N PRO A 36 -0.38 8.14 -25.92
CA PRO A 36 -0.02 6.82 -25.39
C PRO A 36 -0.68 6.50 -24.03
N ASP A 37 -1.33 7.46 -23.39
CA ASP A 37 -1.88 7.32 -22.04
C ASP A 37 -3.33 7.78 -21.97
N LEU A 38 -4.20 6.96 -21.37
CA LEU A 38 -5.63 7.23 -21.22
C LEU A 38 -6.01 7.20 -19.74
N ILE A 39 -6.24 8.39 -19.17
CA ILE A 39 -6.21 8.53 -17.71
C ILE A 39 -7.59 8.60 -17.05
N HIS A 40 -8.68 9.05 -17.70
CA HIS A 40 -10.03 8.91 -17.11
C HIS A 40 -11.16 8.90 -18.16
N LEU A 41 -11.93 7.82 -18.18
CA LEU A 41 -13.23 7.75 -18.84
C LEU A 41 -14.26 7.27 -17.84
N ASP A 42 -15.41 7.94 -17.79
CA ASP A 42 -16.52 7.56 -16.93
C ASP A 42 -17.58 6.78 -17.73
N LEU A 43 -18.02 5.67 -17.13
CA LEU A 43 -19.12 4.77 -17.51
C LEU A 43 -18.94 3.81 -18.67
N PHE A 44 -18.56 2.57 -18.33
CA PHE A 44 -18.86 1.39 -19.16
C PHE A 44 -19.16 0.20 -18.26
N THR A 45 -20.22 -0.56 -18.56
CA THR A 45 -20.46 -1.88 -17.95
C THR A 45 -19.55 -2.96 -18.53
N THR A 46 -18.94 -2.72 -19.69
CA THR A 46 -18.04 -3.66 -20.37
C THR A 46 -16.75 -2.96 -20.78
N PHE A 47 -15.61 -3.62 -20.57
CA PHE A 47 -14.32 -3.10 -21.00
C PHE A 47 -14.29 -2.95 -22.54
N PRO A 48 -13.84 -1.79 -23.08
CA PRO A 48 -13.89 -1.55 -24.52
C PRO A 48 -12.88 -2.41 -25.30
N SER A 49 -13.38 -3.33 -26.14
CA SER A 49 -12.53 -4.19 -26.98
C SER A 49 -11.65 -3.44 -27.97
N ALA A 50 -12.04 -2.22 -28.36
CA ALA A 50 -11.26 -1.39 -29.27
C ALA A 50 -9.86 -1.02 -28.73
N LEU A 51 -9.67 -1.07 -27.41
CA LEU A 51 -8.38 -0.80 -26.77
C LEU A 51 -7.29 -1.82 -27.16
N ALA A 52 -7.67 -3.01 -27.60
CA ALA A 52 -6.76 -4.03 -28.09
C ALA A 52 -5.92 -3.55 -29.29
N SER A 53 -6.49 -2.68 -30.12
CA SER A 53 -5.83 -2.12 -31.30
C SER A 53 -4.86 -0.97 -30.96
N CYS A 54 -4.83 -0.52 -29.71
CA CYS A 54 -4.02 0.62 -29.27
C CYS A 54 -2.59 0.19 -28.94
N SER A 55 -1.75 0.11 -29.98
CA SER A 55 -0.37 -0.39 -29.89
C SER A 55 0.60 0.47 -29.05
N SER A 56 0.22 1.73 -28.77
CA SER A 56 0.99 2.65 -27.93
C SER A 56 0.42 2.78 -26.51
N LEU A 57 -0.78 2.26 -26.24
CA LEU A 57 -1.46 2.51 -24.98
C LEU A 57 -0.82 1.71 -23.84
N SER A 58 -0.26 2.44 -22.86
CA SER A 58 0.51 1.86 -21.77
C SER A 58 -0.22 1.87 -20.42
N MET A 59 -1.19 2.77 -20.26
CA MET A 59 -1.97 2.94 -19.03
C MET A 59 -3.46 3.01 -19.34
N VAL A 60 -4.23 2.21 -18.60
CA VAL A 60 -5.69 2.23 -18.62
C VAL A 60 -6.21 2.41 -17.20
N ALA A 61 -7.00 3.48 -16.97
CA ALA A 61 -7.59 3.76 -15.67
C ALA A 61 -9.10 4.04 -15.76
N PHE A 62 -9.90 3.08 -15.30
CA PHE A 62 -11.37 3.09 -15.27
C PHE A 62 -11.86 2.82 -13.85
N ARG A 63 -11.86 3.85 -13.00
CA ARG A 63 -12.29 3.74 -11.60
C ARG A 63 -13.78 4.09 -11.47
N ASN A 64 -14.51 3.39 -10.61
CA ASN A 64 -15.91 3.72 -10.29
C ASN A 64 -16.88 3.64 -11.50
N ASN A 65 -16.62 2.78 -12.48
CA ASN A 65 -17.39 2.72 -13.73
C ASN A 65 -18.50 1.68 -13.75
N GLY A 66 -18.64 0.87 -12.69
CA GLY A 66 -19.62 -0.22 -12.64
C GLY A 66 -19.34 -1.33 -13.66
N MET A 67 -18.13 -1.40 -14.20
CA MET A 67 -17.71 -2.41 -15.18
C MET A 67 -17.88 -3.81 -14.61
N ALA A 68 -18.57 -4.68 -15.32
CA ALA A 68 -18.85 -6.06 -14.89
C ALA A 68 -18.07 -7.10 -15.68
N PHE A 69 -17.74 -6.81 -16.95
CA PHE A 69 -17.14 -7.77 -17.86
C PHE A 69 -15.96 -7.18 -18.63
N ILE A 70 -14.91 -7.98 -18.83
CA ILE A 70 -13.77 -7.65 -19.69
C ILE A 70 -13.70 -8.74 -20.78
N PRO A 71 -13.93 -8.39 -22.05
CA PRO A 71 -13.85 -9.37 -23.15
C PRO A 71 -12.44 -9.96 -23.31
N GLU A 72 -12.35 -11.19 -23.81
CA GLU A 72 -11.06 -11.76 -24.22
C GLU A 72 -10.41 -10.91 -25.32
N ASN A 73 -9.09 -10.80 -25.25
CA ASN A 73 -8.26 -10.03 -26.19
C ASN A 73 -8.62 -8.54 -26.28
N SER A 74 -9.25 -7.96 -25.27
CA SER A 74 -9.58 -6.51 -25.25
C SER A 74 -8.44 -5.63 -24.72
N LEU A 75 -7.46 -6.21 -24.04
CA LEU A 75 -6.39 -5.48 -23.35
C LEU A 75 -5.31 -5.00 -24.35
N PRO A 76 -4.79 -3.76 -24.19
CA PRO A 76 -3.71 -3.27 -25.04
C PRO A 76 -2.44 -4.12 -24.94
N PRO A 77 -1.70 -4.33 -26.05
CA PRO A 77 -0.52 -5.20 -26.07
C PRO A 77 0.68 -4.65 -25.29
N LYS A 78 0.76 -3.32 -25.08
CA LYS A 78 1.82 -2.65 -24.30
C LYS A 78 1.35 -2.18 -22.93
N LEU A 79 0.24 -2.73 -22.42
CA LEU A 79 -0.32 -2.36 -21.13
C LEU A 79 0.70 -2.61 -20.01
N ARG A 80 1.05 -1.53 -19.30
CA ARG A 80 1.87 -1.53 -18.09
C ARG A 80 1.01 -1.37 -16.85
N TRP A 81 0.02 -0.48 -16.89
CA TRP A 81 -0.80 -0.15 -15.73
C TRP A 81 -2.28 -0.36 -16.04
N LEU A 82 -2.92 -1.25 -15.27
CA LEU A 82 -4.35 -1.52 -15.34
C LEU A 82 -5.02 -1.12 -14.02
N ILE A 83 -5.85 -0.09 -14.05
CA ILE A 83 -6.49 0.46 -12.86
C ILE A 83 -8.01 0.37 -13.02
N LEU A 84 -8.61 -0.65 -12.40
CA LEU A 84 -10.04 -0.95 -12.47
C LEU A 84 -10.69 -0.95 -11.08
N THR A 85 -10.19 -0.11 -10.17
CA THR A 85 -10.67 0.01 -8.78
C THR A 85 -12.16 0.40 -8.72
N ASN A 86 -12.89 -0.23 -7.81
CA ASN A 86 -14.31 0.01 -7.52
C ASN A 86 -15.22 -0.19 -8.74
N ASN A 87 -15.19 -1.37 -9.32
CA ASN A 87 -16.11 -1.78 -10.38
C ASN A 87 -16.96 -2.97 -9.89
N ARG A 88 -17.42 -3.83 -10.80
CA ARG A 88 -18.23 -5.03 -10.51
C ARG A 88 -17.68 -6.25 -11.27
N ILE A 89 -16.38 -6.24 -11.56
CA ILE A 89 -15.73 -7.26 -12.39
C ILE A 89 -15.75 -8.58 -11.62
N SER A 90 -16.38 -9.61 -12.18
CA SER A 90 -16.44 -10.94 -11.58
C SER A 90 -15.30 -11.87 -11.99
N ALA A 91 -14.69 -11.64 -13.16
CA ALA A 91 -13.54 -12.38 -13.66
C ALA A 91 -12.67 -11.53 -14.58
N LEU A 92 -11.36 -11.83 -14.60
CA LEU A 92 -10.43 -11.29 -15.59
C LEU A 92 -10.36 -12.22 -16.80
N PRO A 93 -10.08 -11.71 -18.01
CA PRO A 93 -9.94 -12.54 -19.19
C PRO A 93 -8.59 -13.28 -19.16
N LYS A 94 -8.52 -14.49 -19.72
CA LYS A 94 -7.28 -15.27 -19.86
C LYS A 94 -6.23 -14.51 -20.66
N SER A 95 -6.66 -13.68 -21.60
CA SER A 95 -5.77 -12.83 -22.40
C SER A 95 -4.93 -11.84 -21.57
N ILE A 96 -5.23 -11.61 -20.29
CA ILE A 96 -4.36 -10.81 -19.40
C ILE A 96 -2.94 -11.37 -19.31
N GLY A 97 -2.77 -12.69 -19.46
CA GLY A 97 -1.45 -13.32 -19.49
C GLY A 97 -0.60 -12.93 -20.71
N SER A 98 -1.19 -12.30 -21.73
CA SER A 98 -0.46 -11.72 -22.87
C SER A 98 0.13 -10.34 -22.56
N CYS A 99 -0.28 -9.70 -21.45
CA CYS A 99 0.25 -8.40 -21.01
C CYS A 99 1.61 -8.58 -20.30
N ALA A 100 2.64 -8.99 -21.05
CA ALA A 100 3.98 -9.25 -20.52
C ALA A 100 4.68 -8.00 -19.93
N GLN A 101 4.17 -6.80 -20.22
CA GLN A 101 4.67 -5.54 -19.69
C GLN A 101 3.89 -5.05 -18.46
N LEU A 102 2.89 -5.79 -17.98
CA LEU A 102 2.06 -5.38 -16.84
C LEU A 102 2.92 -5.28 -15.57
N GLU A 103 2.97 -4.08 -15.00
CA GLU A 103 3.71 -3.72 -13.78
C GLU A 103 2.77 -3.46 -12.61
N LYS A 104 1.63 -2.81 -12.87
CA LYS A 104 0.65 -2.44 -11.85
C LYS A 104 -0.74 -2.90 -12.22
N CYS A 105 -1.40 -3.62 -11.31
CA CYS A 105 -2.78 -4.03 -11.49
C CYS A 105 -3.60 -3.67 -10.23
N MET A 106 -4.53 -2.74 -10.37
CA MET A 106 -5.38 -2.27 -9.26
C MET A 106 -6.82 -2.74 -9.48
N LEU A 107 -7.24 -3.73 -8.72
CA LEU A 107 -8.53 -4.43 -8.85
C LEU A 107 -9.37 -4.36 -7.57
N SER A 108 -8.98 -3.56 -6.58
CA SER A 108 -9.72 -3.45 -5.32
C SER A 108 -11.17 -3.02 -5.53
N GLY A 109 -12.09 -3.58 -4.74
CA GLY A 109 -13.52 -3.27 -4.83
C GLY A 109 -14.18 -3.82 -6.09
N ASN A 110 -13.91 -5.07 -6.44
CA ASN A 110 -14.61 -5.78 -7.50
C ASN A 110 -15.33 -7.01 -6.89
N THR A 111 -15.77 -7.94 -7.73
CA THR A 111 -16.41 -9.18 -7.30
C THR A 111 -15.63 -10.40 -7.78
N LEU A 112 -14.30 -10.28 -7.91
CA LEU A 112 -13.43 -11.37 -8.36
C LEU A 112 -13.44 -12.51 -7.35
N SER A 113 -13.75 -13.73 -7.79
CA SER A 113 -13.64 -14.94 -6.98
C SER A 113 -12.28 -15.64 -7.08
N GLU A 114 -11.57 -15.41 -8.20
CA GLU A 114 -10.26 -15.99 -8.50
C GLU A 114 -9.47 -15.07 -9.44
N LEU A 115 -8.18 -15.39 -9.61
CA LEU A 115 -7.33 -14.80 -10.64
C LEU A 115 -7.00 -15.87 -11.67
N PRO A 116 -6.98 -15.55 -12.99
CA PRO A 116 -6.70 -16.55 -14.02
C PRO A 116 -5.24 -17.02 -13.95
N ASP A 117 -5.01 -18.31 -14.16
CA ASP A 117 -3.67 -18.93 -14.15
C ASP A 117 -2.70 -18.29 -15.14
N GLU A 118 -3.23 -17.74 -16.24
CA GLU A 118 -2.44 -17.06 -17.26
C GLU A 118 -1.71 -15.81 -16.73
N MET A 119 -2.17 -15.20 -15.63
CA MET A 119 -1.45 -14.09 -14.97
C MET A 119 -0.07 -14.50 -14.44
N ALA A 120 0.22 -15.81 -14.30
CA ALA A 120 1.56 -16.29 -14.04
C ALA A 120 2.60 -15.81 -15.08
N ARG A 121 2.16 -15.39 -16.28
CA ARG A 121 3.02 -14.85 -17.35
C ARG A 121 3.34 -13.36 -17.17
N CYS A 122 2.68 -12.65 -16.27
CA CYS A 122 2.91 -11.23 -15.98
C CYS A 122 4.17 -11.04 -15.11
N GLN A 123 5.33 -11.46 -15.61
CA GLN A 123 6.60 -11.53 -14.87
C GLN A 123 7.15 -10.16 -14.41
N LYS A 124 6.63 -9.06 -14.97
CA LYS A 124 6.96 -7.68 -14.57
C LYS A 124 6.04 -7.11 -13.49
N LEU A 125 5.03 -7.85 -13.04
CA LEU A 125 4.07 -7.35 -12.07
C LEU A 125 4.77 -7.09 -10.72
N THR A 126 4.74 -5.83 -10.28
CA THR A 126 5.36 -5.37 -9.04
C THR A 126 4.33 -5.00 -7.98
N LEU A 127 3.14 -4.59 -8.41
CA LEU A 127 2.04 -4.16 -7.55
C LEU A 127 0.72 -4.77 -7.98
N LEU A 128 0.06 -5.46 -7.05
CA LEU A 128 -1.25 -6.05 -7.23
C LEU A 128 -2.19 -5.69 -6.07
N ARG A 129 -3.30 -5.00 -6.37
CA ARG A 129 -4.31 -4.66 -5.36
C ARG A 129 -5.59 -5.42 -5.62
N LEU A 130 -6.02 -6.21 -4.64
CA LEU A 130 -7.15 -7.15 -4.68
C LEU A 130 -8.13 -6.95 -3.53
N SER A 131 -7.91 -5.96 -2.67
CA SER A 131 -8.73 -5.76 -1.47
C SER A 131 -10.22 -5.61 -1.81
N ALA A 132 -11.09 -6.05 -0.90
CA ALA A 132 -12.54 -6.02 -1.07
C ALA A 132 -13.03 -6.69 -2.37
N ASN A 133 -12.65 -7.95 -2.56
CA ASN A 133 -13.16 -8.84 -3.61
C ASN A 133 -13.88 -10.05 -2.99
N LYS A 134 -14.01 -11.15 -3.74
CA LYS A 134 -14.59 -12.44 -3.30
C LYS A 134 -13.58 -13.58 -3.43
N ILE A 135 -12.28 -13.27 -3.36
CA ILE A 135 -11.21 -14.25 -3.58
C ILE A 135 -11.18 -15.27 -2.44
N GLU A 136 -11.43 -16.53 -2.79
CA GLU A 136 -11.44 -17.62 -1.81
C GLU A 136 -10.03 -18.10 -1.45
N GLN A 137 -9.11 -18.07 -2.42
CA GLN A 137 -7.73 -18.50 -2.27
C GLN A 137 -6.81 -17.66 -3.16
N LEU A 138 -5.61 -17.36 -2.66
CA LEU A 138 -4.55 -16.80 -3.51
C LEU A 138 -3.92 -17.92 -4.34
N PRO A 139 -3.66 -17.72 -5.64
CA PRO A 139 -3.08 -18.76 -6.47
C PRO A 139 -1.56 -18.91 -6.21
N ASP A 140 -1.05 -20.14 -6.28
CA ASP A 140 0.36 -20.44 -5.97
C ASP A 140 1.35 -19.75 -6.91
N TRP A 141 0.94 -19.45 -8.15
CA TRP A 141 1.78 -18.73 -9.10
C TRP A 141 2.11 -17.30 -8.66
N LEU A 142 1.30 -16.71 -7.77
CA LEU A 142 1.54 -15.37 -7.22
C LEU A 142 2.90 -15.32 -6.50
N PHE A 143 3.23 -16.37 -5.75
CA PHE A 143 4.51 -16.52 -5.03
C PHE A 143 5.67 -16.95 -5.94
N LYS A 144 5.43 -17.08 -7.25
CA LYS A 144 6.47 -17.34 -8.26
C LYS A 144 6.75 -16.10 -9.12
N LEU A 145 6.04 -14.99 -8.88
CA LEU A 145 6.33 -13.73 -9.55
C LEU A 145 7.59 -13.11 -8.94
N PRO A 146 8.65 -12.89 -9.72
CA PRO A 146 9.94 -12.49 -9.18
C PRO A 146 9.94 -11.07 -8.61
N ASN A 147 9.08 -10.19 -9.17
CA ASN A 147 9.10 -8.75 -8.90
C ASN A 147 7.94 -8.25 -8.02
N LEU A 148 7.01 -9.13 -7.62
CA LEU A 148 5.84 -8.72 -6.84
C LEU A 148 6.26 -8.37 -5.41
N ALA A 149 6.19 -7.08 -5.07
CA ALA A 149 6.61 -6.53 -3.79
C ALA A 149 5.44 -5.89 -3.03
N PHE A 150 4.44 -5.39 -3.75
CA PHE A 150 3.22 -4.83 -3.18
C PHE A 150 2.04 -5.75 -3.48
N LEU A 151 1.39 -6.22 -2.43
CA LEU A 151 0.11 -6.93 -2.51
C LEU A 151 -0.88 -6.30 -1.52
N SER A 152 -2.12 -6.09 -1.90
CA SER A 152 -3.18 -5.84 -0.92
C SER A 152 -4.37 -6.74 -1.20
N PHE A 153 -4.91 -7.40 -0.20
CA PHE A 153 -5.96 -8.39 -0.39
C PHE A 153 -6.93 -8.51 0.79
N ALA A 154 -6.93 -7.52 1.69
CA ALA A 154 -7.86 -7.46 2.82
C ALA A 154 -9.33 -7.45 2.36
N GLY A 155 -10.23 -7.98 3.19
CA GLY A 155 -11.66 -8.01 2.87
C GLY A 155 -12.05 -9.07 1.82
N ASN A 156 -11.22 -10.09 1.64
CA ASN A 156 -11.52 -11.27 0.83
C ASN A 156 -11.85 -12.48 1.73
N PRO A 157 -12.63 -13.46 1.26
CA PRO A 157 -12.87 -14.71 2.00
C PRO A 157 -11.58 -15.45 2.42
N CYS A 158 -10.51 -15.38 1.62
CA CYS A 158 -9.21 -15.95 1.99
C CYS A 158 -8.59 -15.33 3.26
N THR A 159 -9.03 -14.15 3.68
CA THR A 159 -8.55 -13.43 4.88
C THR A 159 -9.49 -13.57 6.07
N ALA A 160 -10.46 -14.50 6.04
CA ALA A 160 -11.55 -14.58 7.00
C ALA A 160 -11.07 -14.86 8.45
N SER A 161 -11.82 -14.26 9.39
CA SER A 161 -11.44 -14.15 10.81
C SER A 161 -11.27 -15.47 11.55
N GLU A 162 -11.92 -16.55 11.11
CA GLU A 162 -11.78 -17.89 11.70
C GLU A 162 -10.35 -18.43 11.61
N ARG A 163 -9.56 -17.92 10.66
CA ARG A 163 -8.17 -18.31 10.45
C ARG A 163 -7.19 -17.42 11.23
N THR A 164 -7.65 -16.28 11.77
CA THR A 164 -6.79 -15.27 12.43
C THR A 164 -6.06 -15.83 13.64
N THR A 165 -4.81 -15.44 13.82
CA THR A 165 -4.05 -15.81 15.02
C THR A 165 -4.77 -15.33 16.28
N GLY A 166 -4.72 -16.13 17.36
CA GLY A 166 -5.28 -15.71 18.65
C GLY A 166 -4.63 -14.45 19.22
N ARG A 167 -3.43 -14.06 18.73
CA ARG A 167 -2.70 -12.87 19.20
C ARG A 167 -3.28 -11.57 18.63
N ALA A 168 -3.50 -11.49 17.32
CA ALA A 168 -4.16 -10.35 16.69
C ALA A 168 -5.55 -10.07 17.31
N ARG A 169 -6.32 -11.14 17.57
CA ARG A 169 -7.63 -11.02 18.22
C ARG A 169 -7.52 -10.45 19.64
N ARG A 170 -6.61 -10.99 20.46
CA ARG A 170 -6.37 -10.50 21.83
C ARG A 170 -5.92 -9.04 21.86
N ASN A 171 -5.03 -8.63 20.96
CA ASN A 171 -4.58 -7.24 20.86
C ASN A 171 -5.79 -6.31 20.65
N SER A 172 -6.61 -6.62 19.65
CA SER A 172 -7.81 -5.84 19.31
C SER A 172 -8.85 -5.80 20.44
N GLU A 173 -9.10 -6.94 21.11
CA GLU A 173 -10.04 -7.05 22.25
C GLU A 173 -9.55 -6.32 23.51
N SER A 174 -8.23 -6.22 23.69
CA SER A 174 -7.63 -5.56 24.86
C SER A 174 -7.62 -4.03 24.78
N LEU A 175 -7.95 -3.45 23.63
CA LEU A 175 -7.87 -2.01 23.42
C LEU A 175 -8.93 -1.25 24.23
N PRO A 176 -8.53 -0.20 24.97
CA PRO A 176 -9.45 0.67 25.68
C PRO A 176 -10.51 1.25 24.76
N GLN A 177 -11.73 1.38 25.27
CA GLN A 177 -12.78 2.17 24.63
C GLN A 177 -12.70 3.61 25.16
N ILE A 178 -12.47 4.56 24.25
CA ILE A 178 -12.31 5.98 24.57
C ILE A 178 -13.56 6.73 24.12
N ARG A 179 -14.19 7.46 25.05
CA ARG A 179 -15.40 8.22 24.74
C ARG A 179 -15.02 9.43 23.89
N TRP A 180 -15.77 9.67 22.82
CA TRP A 180 -15.59 10.87 22.01
C TRP A 180 -15.68 12.17 22.83
N ALA A 181 -16.54 12.21 23.84
CA ALA A 181 -16.73 13.37 24.71
C ALA A 181 -15.48 13.72 25.55
N ASP A 182 -14.53 12.79 25.71
CA ASP A 182 -13.28 13.00 26.42
C ASP A 182 -12.17 13.58 25.51
N LEU A 183 -12.45 13.73 24.21
CA LEU A 183 -11.51 14.22 23.20
C LEU A 183 -11.88 15.64 22.75
N THR A 184 -10.89 16.52 22.67
CA THR A 184 -11.02 17.83 22.03
C THR A 184 -10.12 17.87 20.81
N THR A 185 -10.69 17.81 19.61
CA THR A 185 -9.93 17.85 18.35
C THR A 185 -9.49 19.28 17.99
N HIS A 186 -8.29 19.37 17.43
CA HIS A 186 -7.62 20.61 17.01
C HIS A 186 -7.29 20.56 15.52
N ASP A 187 -6.06 20.93 15.15
CA ASP A 187 -5.57 20.99 13.78
C ASP A 187 -5.59 19.63 13.08
N VAL A 188 -5.89 19.65 11.78
CA VAL A 188 -5.75 18.49 10.91
C VAL A 188 -4.26 18.26 10.62
N LEU A 189 -3.76 17.08 10.97
CA LEU A 189 -2.39 16.64 10.71
C LEU A 189 -2.26 16.01 9.32
N GLY A 190 -3.33 15.38 8.83
CA GLY A 190 -3.37 14.79 7.50
C GLY A 190 -4.78 14.35 7.10
N GLU A 191 -5.05 14.37 5.80
CA GLU A 191 -6.31 13.88 5.23
C GLU A 191 -5.97 12.96 4.06
N GLY A 192 -6.56 11.76 4.06
CA GLY A 192 -6.33 10.73 3.06
C GLY A 192 -7.61 10.03 2.64
N ALA A 193 -7.49 9.07 1.71
CA ALA A 193 -8.66 8.36 1.17
C ALA A 193 -9.45 7.57 2.22
N SER A 194 -8.80 7.14 3.32
CA SER A 194 -9.45 6.36 4.38
C SER A 194 -9.99 7.21 5.54
N GLY A 195 -9.65 8.49 5.63
CA GLY A 195 -10.08 9.32 6.73
C GLY A 195 -9.25 10.57 7.00
N ILE A 196 -9.55 11.20 8.13
CA ILE A 196 -8.90 12.44 8.59
C ILE A 196 -8.15 12.12 9.88
N ILE A 197 -6.92 12.62 9.99
CA ILE A 197 -6.10 12.58 11.19
C ILE A 197 -5.98 14.00 11.73
N SER A 198 -6.38 14.17 12.98
CA SER A 198 -6.29 15.46 13.70
C SER A 198 -5.50 15.32 14.98
N LYS A 199 -4.80 16.38 15.37
CA LYS A 199 -4.31 16.50 16.74
C LYS A 199 -5.52 16.63 17.66
N ALA A 200 -5.46 16.05 18.85
CA ALA A 200 -6.48 16.21 19.87
C ALA A 200 -5.87 16.23 21.27
N THR A 201 -6.58 16.82 22.22
CA THR A 201 -6.30 16.66 23.64
C THR A 201 -7.26 15.64 24.22
N TRP A 202 -6.73 14.60 24.86
CA TRP A 202 -7.48 13.57 25.56
C TRP A 202 -7.51 13.87 27.06
N ARG A 203 -8.70 14.02 27.62
CA ARG A 203 -8.91 14.22 29.06
C ARG A 203 -9.16 12.89 29.75
N ARG A 204 -8.29 12.51 30.68
CA ARG A 204 -8.45 11.28 31.47
C ARG A 204 -8.05 11.51 32.92
N ASP A 205 -8.95 11.19 33.85
CA ASP A 205 -8.66 11.12 35.29
C ASP A 205 -7.93 12.36 35.85
N GLY A 206 -8.27 13.56 35.35
CA GLY A 206 -7.66 14.83 35.77
C GLY A 206 -6.34 15.20 35.06
N SER A 207 -5.88 14.37 34.12
CA SER A 207 -4.76 14.66 33.22
C SER A 207 -5.25 14.99 31.81
N GLU A 208 -4.46 15.80 31.10
CA GLU A 208 -4.63 16.09 29.68
C GLU A 208 -3.39 15.59 28.93
N GLU A 209 -3.60 14.84 27.86
CA GLU A 209 -2.54 14.31 26.99
C GLU A 209 -2.80 14.69 25.54
N ASP A 210 -1.75 15.10 24.82
CA ASP A 210 -1.82 15.36 23.39
C ASP A 210 -1.71 14.05 22.61
N VAL A 211 -2.71 13.78 21.77
CA VAL A 211 -2.85 12.54 20.99
C VAL A 211 -3.17 12.83 19.52
N ALA A 212 -3.03 11.82 18.67
CA ALA A 212 -3.56 11.85 17.32
C ALA A 212 -4.90 11.10 17.28
N VAL A 213 -5.90 11.67 16.61
CA VAL A 213 -7.21 11.05 16.40
C VAL A 213 -7.39 10.80 14.91
N LYS A 214 -7.54 9.53 14.52
CA LYS A 214 -7.88 9.14 13.15
C LYS A 214 -9.35 8.76 13.07
N LEU A 215 -10.11 9.49 12.27
CA LEU A 215 -11.51 9.20 11.99
C LEU A 215 -11.62 8.57 10.61
N PHE A 216 -12.07 7.30 10.57
CA PHE A 216 -12.20 6.52 9.35
C PHE A 216 -13.51 6.87 8.64
N ARG A 217 -13.41 7.23 7.36
CA ARG A 217 -14.52 7.67 6.51
C ARG A 217 -14.46 7.01 5.14
N GLY A 218 -15.60 6.98 4.45
CA GLY A 218 -15.70 6.43 3.10
C GLY A 218 -16.21 5.00 3.09
N VAL A 219 -16.02 4.28 1.98
CA VAL A 219 -16.45 2.88 1.83
C VAL A 219 -15.30 1.99 1.34
N LEU A 220 -14.48 2.53 0.43
CA LEU A 220 -13.39 1.81 -0.22
C LEU A 220 -12.32 2.81 -0.67
N THR A 221 -11.04 2.46 -0.47
CA THR A 221 -9.86 3.13 -1.02
C THR A 221 -9.20 2.24 -2.08
N SER A 222 -8.09 2.69 -2.67
CA SER A 222 -7.29 1.80 -3.54
C SER A 222 -6.76 0.59 -2.78
N ASP A 223 -6.42 0.76 -1.51
CA ASP A 223 -5.64 -0.20 -0.72
C ASP A 223 -6.51 -1.14 0.11
N GLY A 224 -7.73 -0.72 0.43
CA GLY A 224 -8.66 -1.54 1.19
C GLY A 224 -9.89 -0.76 1.64
N THR A 225 -10.65 -1.32 2.56
CA THR A 225 -11.72 -0.57 3.21
C THR A 225 -11.18 0.10 4.48
N PRO A 226 -11.71 1.29 4.87
CA PRO A 226 -11.30 1.93 6.12
C PRO A 226 -11.48 1.05 7.37
N ILE A 227 -12.46 0.13 7.36
CA ILE A 227 -12.69 -0.81 8.45
C ILE A 227 -11.60 -1.89 8.53
N ASP A 228 -11.07 -2.34 7.39
CA ASP A 228 -9.98 -3.33 7.37
C ASP A 228 -8.68 -2.70 7.86
N GLU A 229 -8.39 -1.46 7.43
CA GLU A 229 -7.26 -0.68 7.96
C GLU A 229 -7.36 -0.50 9.47
N MET A 230 -8.52 -0.04 9.97
CA MET A 230 -8.74 0.13 11.41
C MET A 230 -8.53 -1.18 12.16
N ARG A 231 -9.01 -2.31 11.61
CA ARG A 231 -8.82 -3.64 12.22
C ARG A 231 -7.34 -4.03 12.26
N ALA A 232 -6.58 -3.76 11.19
CA ALA A 232 -5.15 -4.04 11.12
C ALA A 232 -4.37 -3.22 12.16
N CYS A 233 -4.63 -1.90 12.25
CA CYS A 233 -4.08 -1.03 13.28
C CYS A 233 -4.34 -1.57 14.69
N MET A 234 -5.58 -1.96 14.98
CA MET A 234 -5.96 -2.48 16.30
C MET A 234 -5.29 -3.83 16.63
N SER A 235 -5.09 -4.66 15.61
CA SER A 235 -4.57 -6.03 15.79
C SER A 235 -3.05 -6.08 15.86
N ALA A 236 -2.35 -5.06 15.35
CA ALA A 236 -0.89 -4.97 15.36
C ALA A 236 -0.32 -5.05 16.78
N GLY A 237 -1.01 -4.48 17.77
CA GLY A 237 -0.48 -4.36 19.13
C GLY A 237 0.71 -3.39 19.22
N ALA A 238 1.18 -3.13 20.43
CA ALA A 238 2.23 -2.14 20.67
C ALA A 238 3.61 -2.67 20.22
N HIS A 239 4.40 -1.78 19.60
CA HIS A 239 5.79 -2.06 19.22
C HIS A 239 6.57 -0.75 19.07
N ALA A 240 7.84 -0.74 19.51
CA ALA A 240 8.66 0.49 19.52
C ALA A 240 8.89 1.14 18.14
N ASN A 241 8.65 0.40 17.06
CA ASN A 241 8.79 0.86 15.67
C ASN A 241 7.46 0.92 14.91
N LEU A 242 6.32 0.90 15.62
CA LEU A 242 4.99 1.11 15.04
C LEU A 242 4.34 2.35 15.66
N VAL A 243 3.38 2.95 14.93
CA VAL A 243 2.53 3.98 15.52
C VAL A 243 1.52 3.34 16.47
N ASP A 244 1.69 3.55 17.78
CA ASP A 244 0.84 2.94 18.79
C ASP A 244 -0.64 3.39 18.69
N VAL A 245 -1.53 2.42 18.86
CA VAL A 245 -2.98 2.63 18.99
C VAL A 245 -3.32 2.60 20.48
N LEU A 246 -3.77 3.73 21.01
CA LEU A 246 -4.08 3.92 22.43
C LEU A 246 -5.48 3.45 22.80
N GLY A 247 -6.41 3.47 21.83
CA GLY A 247 -7.76 2.96 22.03
C GLY A 247 -8.71 3.23 20.88
N ARG A 248 -9.88 2.62 20.96
CA ARG A 248 -10.97 2.77 19.98
C ARG A 248 -11.97 3.81 20.44
N ILE A 249 -12.33 4.72 19.54
CA ILE A 249 -13.31 5.76 19.80
C ILE A 249 -14.73 5.17 19.75
N HIS A 250 -15.57 5.55 20.71
CA HIS A 250 -17.01 5.28 20.69
C HIS A 250 -17.83 6.52 21.07
N GLY A 251 -19.13 6.50 20.73
CA GLY A 251 -20.04 7.61 21.02
C GLY A 251 -19.83 8.86 20.16
N HIS A 252 -19.23 8.72 18.98
CA HIS A 252 -19.05 9.82 18.04
C HIS A 252 -20.42 10.25 17.43
N PRO A 253 -20.72 11.56 17.27
CA PRO A 253 -22.03 12.04 16.79
C PRO A 253 -22.42 11.57 15.38
N ASP A 254 -21.43 11.33 14.52
CA ASP A 254 -21.64 10.78 13.16
C ASP A 254 -21.90 9.26 13.15
N ASP A 255 -21.80 8.56 14.28
CA ASP A 255 -22.06 7.13 14.35
C ASP A 255 -23.53 6.82 13.96
N GLY A 256 -23.71 5.88 13.04
CA GLY A 256 -25.01 5.60 12.41
C GLY A 256 -25.55 6.69 11.46
N ARG A 257 -24.85 7.81 11.26
CA ARG A 257 -25.26 8.90 10.35
C ARG A 257 -24.51 8.87 9.01
N ARG A 258 -25.08 9.50 7.97
CA ARG A 258 -24.46 9.69 6.65
C ARG A 258 -24.17 11.19 6.40
N PRO A 259 -23.12 11.77 6.98
CA PRO A 259 -22.74 13.14 6.68
C PRO A 259 -22.23 13.29 5.24
N ARG A 260 -22.19 14.53 4.74
CA ARG A 260 -21.75 14.87 3.36
C ARG A 260 -20.30 14.48 3.05
N THR A 261 -19.48 14.27 4.08
CA THR A 261 -18.04 13.90 3.99
C THR A 261 -17.80 12.38 3.95
N GLY A 262 -18.84 11.58 3.77
CA GLY A 262 -18.76 10.12 3.72
C GLY A 262 -19.22 9.45 5.02
N LYS A 263 -19.63 8.18 4.92
CA LYS A 263 -20.11 7.40 6.07
C LYS A 263 -18.97 7.23 7.10
N PHE A 264 -19.22 7.59 8.34
CA PHE A 264 -18.30 7.33 9.45
C PHE A 264 -18.22 5.81 9.68
N GLN A 265 -16.99 5.30 9.80
CA GLN A 265 -16.72 3.87 9.97
C GLN A 265 -16.10 3.52 11.34
N GLY A 266 -15.70 4.53 12.11
CA GLY A 266 -15.05 4.37 13.40
C GLY A 266 -13.92 5.38 13.57
N GLY A 267 -13.26 5.33 14.73
CA GLY A 267 -12.11 6.16 15.01
C GLY A 267 -11.15 5.50 15.98
N LEU A 268 -9.88 5.87 15.88
CA LEU A 268 -8.82 5.45 16.78
C LEU A 268 -8.18 6.67 17.41
N VAL A 269 -7.79 6.52 18.68
CA VAL A 269 -6.82 7.38 19.33
C VAL A 269 -5.46 6.70 19.20
N MET A 270 -4.47 7.46 18.74
CA MET A 270 -3.12 7.00 18.41
C MET A 270 -2.10 7.92 19.10
N GLN A 271 -0.88 7.42 19.26
CA GLN A 271 0.21 8.27 19.74
C GLN A 271 0.38 9.50 18.82
N LEU A 272 0.60 10.67 19.42
CA LEU A 272 1.00 11.83 18.64
C LEU A 272 2.48 11.71 18.29
N ILE A 273 2.80 11.67 17.00
CA ILE A 273 4.18 11.54 16.54
C ILE A 273 4.92 12.85 16.82
N PRO A 274 6.11 12.80 17.47
CA PRO A 274 6.87 14.01 17.77
C PRO A 274 7.26 14.78 16.50
N PRO A 275 7.30 16.13 16.54
CA PRO A 275 7.62 16.95 15.37
C PRO A 275 9.07 16.80 14.87
N THR A 276 9.94 16.11 15.61
CA THR A 276 11.29 15.74 15.18
C THR A 276 11.30 14.63 14.13
N TYR A 277 10.20 13.88 14.00
CA TYR A 277 10.06 12.86 12.97
C TYR A 277 9.63 13.47 11.65
N ARG A 278 10.17 12.93 10.56
CA ARG A 278 9.83 13.27 9.17
C ARG A 278 9.64 12.00 8.36
N THR A 279 8.89 12.07 7.27
CA THR A 279 8.79 10.96 6.34
C THR A 279 10.15 10.68 5.68
N LEU A 280 10.52 9.40 5.55
CA LEU A 280 11.81 8.97 5.00
C LEU A 280 11.92 9.21 3.49
N GLY A 281 10.81 9.09 2.77
CA GLY A 281 10.75 9.34 1.32
C GLY A 281 9.39 9.88 0.89
N LYS A 282 9.27 10.30 -0.37
CA LYS A 282 8.01 10.73 -0.95
C LYS A 282 7.35 9.61 -1.73
N PRO A 283 6.01 9.62 -1.88
CA PRO A 283 5.32 8.63 -2.68
C PRO A 283 5.85 8.55 -4.12
N PRO A 284 5.66 7.41 -4.81
CA PRO A 284 6.15 7.23 -6.18
C PRO A 284 5.57 8.27 -7.15
N SER A 285 6.39 8.67 -8.12
CA SER A 285 6.01 9.53 -9.24
C SER A 285 5.56 8.71 -10.46
N LEU A 286 5.05 9.39 -11.49
CA LEU A 286 4.75 8.74 -12.78
C LEU A 286 6.01 8.14 -13.42
N ASP A 287 7.19 8.71 -13.16
CA ASP A 287 8.47 8.31 -13.74
C ASP A 287 9.11 7.14 -12.98
N SER A 288 9.14 7.20 -11.64
CA SER A 288 9.69 6.15 -10.77
C SER A 288 8.79 4.91 -10.66
N CYS A 289 7.54 5.03 -11.12
CA CYS A 289 6.52 4.00 -11.13
C CYS A 289 6.19 3.47 -9.72
N THR A 290 6.99 2.57 -9.17
CA THR A 290 6.77 1.93 -7.87
C THR A 290 7.82 2.25 -6.82
N ARG A 291 8.88 2.99 -7.18
CA ARG A 291 9.93 3.38 -6.24
C ARG A 291 9.60 4.75 -5.67
N ASP A 292 9.84 4.92 -4.37
CA ASP A 292 9.67 6.22 -3.72
C ASP A 292 10.69 7.23 -4.25
N CYS A 293 10.32 8.51 -4.14
CA CYS A 293 11.14 9.61 -4.60
C CYS A 293 11.88 10.26 -3.43
N TYR A 294 13.10 10.71 -3.68
CA TYR A 294 13.92 11.43 -2.71
C TYR A 294 14.40 12.75 -3.34
N ASP A 295 14.34 13.85 -2.58
CA ASP A 295 14.81 15.16 -2.99
C ASP A 295 16.32 15.31 -2.77
N ALA A 296 16.94 16.24 -3.50
CA ALA A 296 18.34 16.63 -3.25
C ALA A 296 18.55 17.26 -1.86
N SER A 297 17.47 17.74 -1.21
CA SER A 297 17.46 18.28 0.15
C SER A 297 17.16 17.22 1.22
N ASP A 298 16.91 15.97 0.83
CA ASP A 298 16.64 14.91 1.80
C ASP A 298 17.86 14.63 2.68
N PRO A 299 17.64 14.12 3.90
CA PRO A 299 18.69 14.01 4.90
C PRO A 299 19.78 13.06 4.42
N ILE A 300 21.02 13.54 4.48
CA ILE A 300 22.18 12.69 4.34
C ILE A 300 22.25 11.78 5.56
N LEU A 301 22.25 10.47 5.34
CA LEU A 301 22.36 9.49 6.41
C LEU A 301 23.82 9.11 6.63
N SER A 302 24.20 8.88 7.89
CA SER A 302 25.38 8.08 8.21
C SER A 302 25.06 6.59 8.02
N ALA A 303 26.08 5.76 7.83
CA ALA A 303 25.90 4.31 7.74
C ALA A 303 25.17 3.75 8.99
N LYS A 304 25.51 4.25 10.17
CA LYS A 304 24.87 3.89 11.45
C LYS A 304 23.39 4.24 11.48
N THR A 305 23.01 5.45 11.06
CA THR A 305 21.62 5.89 11.01
C THR A 305 20.82 5.07 10.00
N ALA A 306 21.38 4.78 8.83
CA ALA A 306 20.79 3.90 7.83
C ALA A 306 20.48 2.50 8.40
N VAL A 307 21.45 1.87 9.06
CA VAL A 307 21.23 0.54 9.68
C VAL A 307 20.17 0.59 10.78
N LYS A 308 20.14 1.65 11.61
CA LYS A 308 19.11 1.80 12.67
C LYS A 308 17.69 1.88 12.09
N ILE A 309 17.52 2.66 11.02
CA ILE A 309 16.22 2.79 10.34
C ILE A 309 15.78 1.42 9.81
N LEU A 310 16.67 0.75 9.05
CA LEU A 310 16.39 -0.57 8.49
C LEU A 310 16.09 -1.62 9.58
N ALA A 311 16.84 -1.60 10.68
CA ALA A 311 16.62 -2.51 11.81
C ALA A 311 15.25 -2.28 12.48
N GLY A 312 14.86 -1.02 12.66
CA GLY A 312 13.54 -0.67 13.22
C GLY A 312 12.39 -1.12 12.33
N VAL A 313 12.51 -0.91 11.02
CA VAL A 313 11.49 -1.35 10.05
C VAL A 313 11.42 -2.88 9.97
N ALA A 314 12.55 -3.58 9.93
CA ALA A 314 12.58 -5.04 9.96
C ALA A 314 11.96 -5.60 11.25
N ALA A 315 12.21 -4.97 12.40
CA ALA A 315 11.62 -5.36 13.68
C ALA A 315 10.09 -5.14 13.70
N ALA A 316 9.61 -4.03 13.15
CA ALA A 316 8.18 -3.76 12.99
C ALA A 316 7.50 -4.79 12.08
N ALA A 317 8.08 -5.08 10.90
CA ALA A 317 7.55 -6.06 9.96
C ALA A 317 7.52 -7.47 10.59
N ARG A 318 8.62 -7.90 11.23
CA ARG A 318 8.65 -9.15 12.02
C ARG A 318 7.50 -9.19 13.03
N HIS A 319 7.29 -8.11 13.78
CA HIS A 319 6.24 -8.05 14.79
C HIS A 319 4.85 -8.20 14.17
N LEU A 320 4.56 -7.52 13.07
CA LEU A 320 3.30 -7.65 12.33
C LEU A 320 3.09 -9.09 11.86
N HIS A 321 4.10 -9.70 11.25
CA HIS A 321 4.09 -11.09 10.85
C HIS A 321 3.83 -12.02 12.05
N SER A 322 4.49 -11.81 13.20
CA SER A 322 4.24 -12.59 14.42
C SER A 322 2.81 -12.46 14.99
N ASN A 323 2.04 -11.48 14.53
CA ASN A 323 0.62 -11.28 14.84
C ASN A 323 -0.31 -11.78 13.70
N GLY A 324 0.22 -12.32 12.61
CA GLY A 324 -0.56 -12.73 11.42
C GLY A 324 -1.03 -11.53 10.60
N ILE A 325 -0.19 -10.51 10.48
CA ILE A 325 -0.49 -9.28 9.73
C ILE A 325 0.60 -9.07 8.69
N TYR A 326 0.16 -8.83 7.45
CA TYR A 326 0.99 -8.50 6.30
C TYR A 326 0.77 -7.01 6.03
N HIS A 327 1.82 -6.20 5.98
CA HIS A 327 1.68 -4.75 5.82
C HIS A 327 1.24 -4.39 4.40
N GLY A 328 1.86 -5.02 3.39
CA GLY A 328 1.52 -4.86 1.98
C GLY A 328 1.94 -3.54 1.34
N ASP A 329 2.60 -2.64 2.08
CA ASP A 329 3.08 -1.33 1.61
C ASP A 329 4.30 -0.83 2.40
N LEU A 330 5.33 -1.66 2.46
CA LEU A 330 6.56 -1.40 3.23
C LEU A 330 7.53 -0.47 2.47
N TYR A 331 7.13 0.80 2.30
CA TYR A 331 7.85 1.81 1.53
C TYR A 331 8.19 3.05 2.36
N ALA A 332 9.18 3.83 1.91
CA ALA A 332 9.73 4.97 2.65
C ALA A 332 8.72 6.08 2.95
N HIS A 333 7.73 6.28 2.09
CA HIS A 333 6.65 7.25 2.34
C HIS A 333 5.73 6.89 3.52
N ASN A 334 5.77 5.62 3.97
CA ASN A 334 5.04 5.12 5.13
C ASN A 334 5.93 5.01 6.39
N ILE A 335 7.20 5.42 6.29
CA ILE A 335 8.17 5.34 7.37
C ILE A 335 8.50 6.75 7.83
N MET A 336 8.30 7.02 9.12
CA MET A 336 8.76 8.25 9.75
C MET A 336 10.06 8.00 10.51
N VAL A 337 11.03 8.90 10.37
CA VAL A 337 12.36 8.81 10.99
C VAL A 337 12.73 10.12 11.69
N ASP A 338 13.50 10.03 12.76
CA ASP A 338 14.17 11.18 13.37
C ASP A 338 15.69 11.19 13.10
N ASP A 339 16.37 12.21 13.63
CA ASP A 339 17.81 12.42 13.41
C ASP A 339 18.68 11.35 14.07
N GLU A 340 18.18 10.63 15.08
CA GLU A 340 18.89 9.52 15.72
C GLU A 340 18.71 8.18 15.00
N GLY A 341 17.89 8.14 13.94
CA GLY A 341 17.58 6.95 13.15
C GLY A 341 16.52 6.05 13.77
N ARG A 342 15.71 6.56 14.72
CA ARG A 342 14.54 5.82 15.19
C ARG A 342 13.48 5.88 14.10
N ALA A 343 12.91 4.73 13.76
CA ALA A 343 11.91 4.60 12.71
C ALA A 343 10.56 4.16 13.27
N LEU A 344 9.49 4.77 12.79
CA LEU A 344 8.10 4.40 13.02
C LEU A 344 7.47 4.04 11.68
N LEU A 345 7.04 2.78 11.54
CA LEU A 345 6.25 2.33 10.42
C LEU A 345 4.77 2.65 10.69
N GLY A 346 4.12 3.28 9.71
CA GLY A 346 2.71 3.65 9.73
C GLY A 346 1.99 3.26 8.45
N ASP A 347 0.75 3.76 8.31
CA ASP A 347 -0.18 3.46 7.22
C ASP A 347 -0.49 1.97 7.01
N MET A 348 -1.53 1.50 7.71
CA MET A 348 -2.00 0.12 7.59
C MET A 348 -3.07 -0.04 6.48
N GLY A 349 -3.19 0.92 5.55
CA GLY A 349 -4.25 0.94 4.54
C GLY A 349 -4.28 -0.28 3.62
N ALA A 350 -3.11 -0.81 3.28
CA ALA A 350 -2.94 -2.03 2.48
C ALA A 350 -2.88 -3.31 3.34
N ALA A 351 -2.81 -3.16 4.67
CA ALA A 351 -2.49 -4.24 5.55
C ALA A 351 -3.60 -5.30 5.57
N THR A 352 -3.17 -6.55 5.58
CA THR A 352 -4.06 -7.70 5.56
C THR A 352 -3.79 -8.54 6.78
N ILE A 353 -4.81 -8.74 7.60
CA ILE A 353 -4.80 -9.76 8.64
C ILE A 353 -5.07 -11.10 7.95
N TYR A 354 -4.17 -12.05 8.14
CA TYR A 354 -4.27 -13.37 7.56
C TYR A 354 -4.12 -14.45 8.63
N GLY A 355 -4.58 -15.65 8.29
CA GLY A 355 -4.53 -16.78 9.18
C GLY A 355 -3.34 -17.70 8.94
N ASP A 356 -3.12 -18.61 9.88
CA ASP A 356 -2.12 -19.67 9.70
C ASP A 356 -2.70 -20.80 8.84
N ASP A 357 -2.55 -20.68 7.52
CA ASP A 357 -2.89 -21.72 6.56
C ASP A 357 -1.65 -22.42 5.98
N GLY A 358 -0.48 -22.24 6.63
CA GLY A 358 0.81 -22.76 6.18
C GLY A 358 1.52 -21.91 5.12
N ARG A 359 0.94 -20.79 4.66
CA ARG A 359 1.55 -19.90 3.64
C ARG A 359 2.26 -18.66 4.23
N PHE A 360 2.42 -18.62 5.55
CA PHE A 360 3.06 -17.54 6.30
C PHE A 360 4.41 -17.13 5.69
N SER A 361 5.30 -18.10 5.45
CA SER A 361 6.65 -17.84 4.93
C SER A 361 6.65 -17.28 3.51
N LEU A 362 5.65 -17.61 2.69
CA LEU A 362 5.57 -17.10 1.32
C LEU A 362 5.04 -15.66 1.28
N LEU A 363 4.08 -15.31 2.14
CA LEU A 363 3.65 -13.91 2.29
C LEU A 363 4.77 -13.04 2.85
N GLU A 364 5.48 -13.53 3.87
CA GLU A 364 6.66 -12.86 4.42
C GLU A 364 7.73 -12.65 3.34
N GLY A 365 8.03 -13.67 2.53
CA GLY A 365 8.98 -13.54 1.43
C GLY A 365 8.59 -12.49 0.38
N LEU A 366 7.30 -12.24 0.14
CA LEU A 366 6.87 -11.14 -0.74
C LEU A 366 7.20 -9.78 -0.12
N GLU A 367 6.91 -9.59 1.16
CA GLU A 367 7.20 -8.33 1.89
C GLU A 367 8.71 -8.09 2.03
N VAL A 368 9.51 -9.15 2.13
CA VAL A 368 10.99 -9.07 2.15
C VAL A 368 11.55 -8.44 0.88
N LEU A 369 10.88 -8.58 -0.29
CA LEU A 369 11.30 -7.87 -1.50
C LEU A 369 11.01 -6.37 -1.41
N ALA A 370 9.88 -5.96 -0.82
CA ALA A 370 9.64 -4.54 -0.53
C ALA A 370 10.69 -3.99 0.45
N PHE A 371 11.07 -4.78 1.45
CA PHE A 371 12.19 -4.43 2.31
C PHE A 371 13.53 -4.35 1.56
N ALA A 372 13.79 -5.22 0.59
CA ALA A 372 14.99 -5.13 -0.26
C ALA A 372 15.06 -3.79 -0.99
N HIS A 373 13.95 -3.40 -1.62
CA HIS A 373 13.79 -2.11 -2.27
C HIS A 373 14.08 -0.94 -1.29
N LEU A 374 13.59 -1.02 -0.05
CA LEU A 374 13.90 -0.03 0.99
C LEU A 374 15.40 -0.04 1.37
N VAL A 375 16.04 -1.20 1.50
CA VAL A 375 17.49 -1.31 1.76
C VAL A 375 18.29 -0.61 0.68
N GLU A 376 17.94 -0.80 -0.59
CA GLU A 376 18.60 -0.12 -1.71
C GLU A 376 18.41 1.40 -1.65
N ASP A 377 17.21 1.88 -1.34
CA ASP A 377 16.94 3.30 -1.21
C ASP A 377 17.72 3.95 -0.07
N VAL A 378 17.60 3.38 1.13
CA VAL A 378 18.27 3.89 2.33
C VAL A 378 19.78 3.89 2.16
N ARG A 379 20.34 2.86 1.50
CA ARG A 379 21.76 2.84 1.12
C ARG A 379 22.11 3.99 0.18
N GLY A 380 21.24 4.31 -0.79
CA GLY A 380 21.40 5.43 -1.72
C GLY A 380 21.41 6.82 -1.06
N LEU A 381 20.88 6.93 0.16
CA LEU A 381 20.87 8.16 0.98
C LEU A 381 22.13 8.35 1.85
N VAL A 382 23.00 7.34 1.95
CA VAL A 382 24.25 7.45 2.69
C VAL A 382 25.26 8.27 1.87
N ARG A 383 25.92 9.25 2.50
CA ARG A 383 27.03 10.03 1.89
C ARG A 383 28.31 10.04 2.71
N ASP A 384 28.26 9.64 3.98
CA ASP A 384 29.44 9.57 4.85
C ASP A 384 30.15 8.23 4.68
N SER A 385 30.73 8.01 3.50
CA SER A 385 31.52 6.81 3.17
C SER A 385 33.01 7.02 3.42
N GLY A 386 33.38 7.90 4.35
CA GLY A 386 34.78 8.29 4.57
C GLY A 386 35.59 7.32 5.45
N SER A 387 34.93 6.46 6.23
CA SER A 387 35.58 5.47 7.10
C SER A 387 35.51 4.05 6.52
N ASP A 388 36.55 3.24 6.75
CA ASP A 388 36.62 1.83 6.34
C ASP A 388 35.41 1.02 6.87
N SER A 389 34.94 1.36 8.08
CA SER A 389 33.77 0.77 8.73
C SER A 389 32.45 1.15 8.05
N ALA A 390 32.29 2.39 7.58
CA ALA A 390 31.11 2.79 6.81
C ALA A 390 31.06 2.05 5.46
N GLU A 391 32.21 1.87 4.79
CA GLU A 391 32.31 1.09 3.56
C GLU A 391 31.95 -0.39 3.79
N GLU A 392 32.45 -1.01 4.86
CA GLU A 392 32.08 -2.39 5.20
C GLU A 392 30.57 -2.52 5.43
N VAL A 393 29.95 -1.59 6.17
CA VAL A 393 28.51 -1.59 6.42
C VAL A 393 27.72 -1.50 5.11
N LEU A 394 28.12 -0.63 4.18
CA LEU A 394 27.46 -0.48 2.89
C LEU A 394 27.56 -1.75 2.04
N GLU A 395 28.71 -2.43 2.05
CA GLU A 395 28.87 -3.69 1.30
C GLU A 395 28.04 -4.82 1.93
N ARG A 396 27.92 -4.85 3.28
CA ARG A 396 27.02 -5.80 3.97
C ARG A 396 25.55 -5.52 3.66
N LEU A 397 25.12 -4.26 3.57
CA LEU A 397 23.77 -3.90 3.16
C LEU A 397 23.48 -4.27 1.70
N LYS A 398 24.48 -4.19 0.82
CA LYS A 398 24.38 -4.65 -0.57
C LYS A 398 24.24 -6.17 -0.66
N GLU A 399 24.96 -6.92 0.16
CA GLU A 399 24.78 -8.37 0.26
C GLU A 399 23.41 -8.73 0.85
N LEU A 400 22.93 -8.00 1.87
CA LEU A 400 21.59 -8.15 2.42
C LEU A 400 20.53 -7.95 1.33
N HIS A 401 20.63 -6.85 0.56
CA HIS A 401 19.76 -6.57 -0.59
C HIS A 401 19.76 -7.75 -1.58
N ARG A 402 20.93 -8.28 -1.95
CA ARG A 402 21.06 -9.41 -2.88
C ARG A 402 20.33 -10.67 -2.38
N ARG A 403 20.39 -10.93 -1.07
CA ARG A 403 19.69 -12.06 -0.44
C ARG A 403 18.18 -11.86 -0.39
N CYS A 404 17.71 -10.64 -0.14
CA CYS A 404 16.28 -10.32 -0.10
C CYS A 404 15.62 -10.23 -1.49
N SER A 405 16.41 -9.95 -2.54
CA SER A 405 15.91 -9.73 -3.91
C SER A 405 15.98 -10.96 -4.82
N VAL A 406 16.23 -12.16 -4.26
CA VAL A 406 16.23 -13.40 -5.05
C VAL A 406 14.85 -13.66 -5.67
N SER A 407 14.84 -14.19 -6.90
CA SER A 407 13.62 -14.38 -7.70
C SER A 407 12.64 -15.36 -7.07
N LEU A 408 13.14 -16.40 -6.39
CA LEU A 408 12.29 -17.38 -5.73
C LEU A 408 11.91 -16.86 -4.34
N VAL A 409 10.61 -16.64 -4.11
CA VAL A 409 10.09 -16.09 -2.85
C VAL A 409 10.49 -16.94 -1.64
N ALA A 410 10.50 -18.27 -1.80
CA ALA A 410 10.84 -19.21 -0.73
C ALA A 410 12.32 -19.17 -0.29
N ASP A 411 13.21 -18.62 -1.12
CA ASP A 411 14.65 -18.52 -0.82
C ASP A 411 15.02 -17.21 -0.10
N ARG A 412 14.04 -16.30 0.06
CA ARG A 412 14.25 -15.03 0.75
C ARG A 412 14.33 -15.27 2.26
N PRO A 413 15.19 -14.53 2.98
CA PRO A 413 15.29 -14.66 4.44
C PRO A 413 14.00 -14.20 5.13
N SER A 414 13.70 -14.75 6.30
CA SER A 414 12.64 -14.23 7.19
C SER A 414 13.04 -12.89 7.80
N PHE A 415 12.06 -12.10 8.26
CA PHE A 415 12.34 -10.89 9.01
C PHE A 415 13.07 -11.15 10.33
N GLU A 416 12.93 -12.34 10.94
CA GLU A 416 13.75 -12.74 12.09
C GLU A 416 15.24 -12.71 11.71
N ASN A 417 15.62 -13.35 10.60
CA ASN A 417 17.01 -13.35 10.14
C ASN A 417 17.50 -11.95 9.72
N LEU A 418 16.60 -11.12 9.19
CA LEU A 418 16.91 -9.73 8.85
C LEU A 418 17.21 -8.90 10.10
N VAL A 419 16.40 -9.05 11.14
CA VAL A 419 16.61 -8.40 12.44
C VAL A 419 17.96 -8.80 13.04
N GLU A 420 18.27 -10.10 13.08
CA GLU A 420 19.58 -10.60 13.55
C GLU A 420 20.75 -10.01 12.75
N THR A 421 20.63 -10.00 11.42
CA THR A 421 21.67 -9.47 10.54
C THR A 421 21.91 -7.98 10.77
N LEU A 422 20.84 -7.18 10.85
CA LEU A 422 20.92 -5.73 11.04
C LEU A 422 21.39 -5.37 12.44
N GLN A 423 21.03 -6.14 13.47
CA GLN A 423 21.58 -5.99 14.81
C GLN A 423 23.10 -6.24 14.84
N GLY A 424 23.58 -7.24 14.11
CA GLY A 424 25.02 -7.47 13.92
C GLY A 424 25.73 -6.27 13.30
N LEU A 425 25.13 -5.65 12.28
CA LEU A 425 25.68 -4.43 11.66
C LEU A 425 25.69 -3.23 12.62
N LEU A 426 24.68 -3.09 13.49
CA LEU A 426 24.67 -2.03 14.50
C LEU A 426 25.82 -2.15 15.52
N VAL A 427 26.29 -3.38 15.80
CA VAL A 427 27.45 -3.59 16.67
C VAL A 427 28.72 -3.09 15.98
N LEU A 428 28.90 -3.36 14.68
CA LEU A 428 30.04 -2.85 13.91
C LEU A 428 30.09 -1.31 13.90
N CYS A 429 28.94 -0.64 13.89
CA CYS A 429 28.86 0.83 13.97
C CYS A 429 29.07 1.42 15.38
N LYS A 430 29.31 0.60 16.43
CA LYS A 430 29.60 1.08 17.79
C LYS A 430 31.09 1.16 18.10
N ASP A 431 31.93 0.57 17.27
CA ASP A 431 33.40 0.62 17.41
C ASP A 431 34.01 1.88 16.76
N GLU A 432 33.15 2.83 16.33
CA GLU A 432 33.43 4.22 15.96
C GLU A 432 32.90 5.18 17.04
#